data_AF-A0A1F1UYS4-F1
#
_entry.id   AF-A0A1F1UYS4-F1
#
_cell.length_a   1.000
_cell.length_b   1.000
_cell.length_c   1.000
_cell.angle_alpha   90.00
_cell.angle_beta   90.00
_cell.angle_gamma   90.00
#
_symmetry.space_group_name_H-M   'P 1'
#
loop_
_entity.id
_entity.type
_entity.pdbx_description
1 polymer ?
#
loop_
_entity_poly.entity_id
_entity_poly.type
_entity_poly.pdbx_seq_one_letter_code
_entity_poly.pdbx_strand_id
1 'polypeptide(L)'
;MATEHNHASEADCRGMHQLLCELFQPDTPPERVAAIRKELASCPDCLRQLESEEAIRGLVRDCCGQAHAPRVLRERIITSISYTEVRIQRR
;
A
#
# COMPACT_ATOMS: atom_id res chain seq x y z
N MET A 1 13.18 27.41 4.02
CA MET A 1 11.91 27.59 4.76
C MET A 1 11.74 26.35 5.63
N ALA A 2 12.05 26.49 6.92
CA ALA A 2 11.92 25.40 7.88
C ALA A 2 10.47 25.39 8.38
N THR A 3 9.75 24.32 8.09
CA THR A 3 8.40 24.09 8.62
C THR A 3 8.50 23.95 10.13
N GLU A 4 7.68 24.70 10.85
CA GLU A 4 7.70 24.79 12.31
C GLU A 4 7.18 23.47 12.88
N HIS A 5 8.10 22.69 13.47
CA HIS A 5 7.84 21.38 14.03
C HIS A 5 7.23 21.54 15.44
N ASN A 6 5.94 21.25 15.61
CA ASN A 6 5.36 21.18 16.95
C ASN A 6 5.60 19.78 17.56
N HIS A 7 6.81 19.56 18.10
CA HIS A 7 7.16 18.35 18.86
C HIS A 7 7.83 18.70 20.19
N ALA A 8 7.48 17.96 21.24
CA ALA A 8 8.13 18.00 22.54
C ALA A 8 9.59 17.50 22.50
N SER A 9 10.03 16.86 21.42
CA SER A 9 11.46 16.68 21.10
C SER A 9 11.68 16.36 19.60
N GLU A 10 12.79 16.84 19.02
CA GLU A 10 13.24 16.49 17.65
C GLU A 10 13.66 15.01 17.49
N ALA A 11 13.63 14.22 18.57
CA ALA A 11 14.10 12.84 18.58
C ALA A 11 13.03 11.85 18.08
N ASP A 12 11.74 12.16 18.22
CA ASP A 12 10.65 11.20 17.96
C ASP A 12 10.26 11.09 16.47
N CYS A 13 10.60 12.06 15.62
CA CYS A 13 10.34 11.99 14.17
C CYS A 13 11.51 11.45 13.35
N ARG A 14 12.66 11.15 14.00
CA ARG A 14 13.92 10.78 13.32
C ARG A 14 13.82 9.47 12.52
N GLY A 15 12.78 8.65 12.75
CA GLY A 15 12.49 7.41 12.03
C GLY A 15 11.37 7.49 10.99
N MET A 16 10.69 8.63 10.81
CA MET A 16 9.48 8.71 9.97
C MET A 16 9.71 8.19 8.55
N HIS A 17 10.79 8.59 7.90
CA HIS A 17 11.09 8.15 6.54
C HIS A 17 11.31 6.63 6.47
N GLN A 18 11.98 6.04 7.46
CA GLN A 18 12.20 4.59 7.52
C GLN A 18 10.88 3.83 7.69
N LEU A 19 10.00 4.33 8.56
CA LEU A 19 8.65 3.79 8.75
C LEU A 19 7.81 3.87 7.48
N LEU A 20 7.87 5.00 6.75
CA LEU A 20 7.18 5.14 5.46
C LEU A 20 7.76 4.17 4.41
N CYS A 21 9.08 4.04 4.33
CA CYS A 21 9.71 3.06 3.44
C CYS A 21 9.23 1.63 3.75
N GLU A 22 9.22 1.24 5.03
CA GLU A 22 8.77 -0.06 5.49
C GLU A 22 7.26 -0.27 5.22
N LEU A 23 6.43 0.75 5.44
CA LEU A 23 4.99 0.69 5.20
C LEU A 23 4.66 0.38 3.74
N PHE A 24 5.44 0.91 2.80
CA PHE A 24 5.24 0.72 1.37
C PHE A 24 6.07 -0.42 0.75
N GLN A 25 6.79 -1.20 1.55
CA GLN A 25 7.40 -2.44 1.06
C GLN A 25 6.33 -3.50 0.81
N PRO A 26 6.41 -4.24 -0.32
CA PRO A 26 5.45 -5.28 -0.65
C PRO A 26 5.51 -6.49 0.30
N ASP A 27 6.67 -6.72 0.92
CA ASP A 27 6.93 -7.86 1.80
C ASP A 27 6.60 -7.57 3.28
N THR A 28 6.09 -6.37 3.59
CA THR A 28 5.77 -5.99 4.97
C THR A 28 4.52 -6.72 5.45
N PRO A 29 4.57 -7.43 6.59
CA PRO A 29 3.43 -8.18 7.09
C PRO A 29 2.29 -7.26 7.53
N PRO A 30 1.02 -7.69 7.43
CA PRO A 30 -0.14 -6.84 7.69
C PRO A 30 -0.19 -6.33 9.15
N GLU A 31 0.29 -7.13 10.10
CA GLU A 31 0.41 -6.71 11.50
C GLU A 31 1.38 -5.54 11.67
N ARG A 32 2.50 -5.56 10.94
CA ARG A 32 3.50 -4.50 10.96
C ARG A 32 2.99 -3.23 10.29
N VAL A 33 2.27 -3.36 9.17
CA VAL A 33 1.58 -2.24 8.51
C VAL A 33 0.64 -1.52 9.49
N ALA A 34 -0.16 -2.27 10.25
CA ALA A 34 -1.07 -1.70 11.24
C ALA A 34 -0.33 -0.99 12.38
N ALA A 35 0.77 -1.57 12.86
CA ALA A 35 1.61 -0.97 13.89
C ALA A 35 2.24 0.36 13.43
N ILE A 36 2.81 0.39 12.23
CA ILE A 36 3.40 1.60 11.65
C ILE A 36 2.36 2.70 11.48
N ARG A 37 1.16 2.37 10.99
CA ARG A 37 0.07 3.34 10.85
C ARG A 37 -0.37 3.94 12.18
N LYS A 38 -0.41 3.12 13.24
CA LYS A 38 -0.72 3.60 14.59
C LYS A 38 0.36 4.54 15.12
N GLU A 39 1.62 4.22 14.88
CA GLU A 39 2.76 5.05 15.25
C GLU A 39 2.72 6.41 14.53
N LEU A 40 2.49 6.41 13.21
CA LEU A 40 2.37 7.64 12.42
C LEU A 40 1.16 8.48 12.83
N ALA A 41 0.04 7.86 13.23
CA ALA A 41 -1.16 8.55 13.71
C ALA A 41 -0.97 9.26 15.07
N SER A 42 0.08 8.93 15.82
CA SER A 42 0.40 9.63 17.08
C SER A 42 0.94 11.05 16.85
N CYS A 43 1.35 11.37 15.62
CA CYS A 43 1.92 12.64 15.24
C CYS A 43 1.17 13.25 14.03
N PRO A 44 0.64 14.49 14.14
CA PRO A 44 -0.11 15.12 13.06
C PRO A 44 0.74 15.41 11.82
N ASP A 45 2.03 15.76 11.97
CA ASP A 45 2.92 16.02 10.85
C ASP A 45 3.33 14.74 10.11
N CYS A 46 3.62 13.66 10.85
CA CYS A 46 3.88 12.34 10.27
C CYS A 46 2.66 11.82 9.52
N LEU A 47 1.46 12.03 10.06
CA LEU A 47 0.21 11.67 9.39
C LEU A 47 0.02 12.45 8.09
N ARG A 48 0.22 13.77 8.11
CA ARG A 48 0.15 14.61 6.90
C ARG A 48 1.15 14.17 5.83
N GLN A 49 2.36 13.77 6.24
CA GLN A 49 3.36 13.24 5.32
C GLN A 49 2.90 11.91 4.72
N LEU A 50 2.34 11.00 5.52
CA LEU A 50 1.77 9.74 5.03
C LEU A 50 0.67 9.98 4.01
N GLU A 51 -0.26 10.90 4.27
CA GLU A 51 -1.35 11.26 3.34
C GLU A 51 -0.79 11.76 2.00
N SER A 52 0.25 12.60 2.05
CA SER A 52 0.90 13.10 0.82
C SER A 52 1.56 11.98 0.00
N GLU A 53 2.23 11.03 0.67
CA GLU A 53 2.85 9.87 0.03
C GLU A 53 1.81 8.93 -0.58
N GLU A 54 0.70 8.66 0.12
CA GLU A 54 -0.40 7.85 -0.39
C GLU A 54 -1.06 8.49 -1.62
N ALA A 55 -1.24 9.82 -1.61
CA ALA A 55 -1.76 10.57 -2.75
C ALA A 55 -0.83 10.47 -3.97
N ILE A 56 0.48 10.70 -3.80
CA ILE A 56 1.48 10.60 -4.88
C ILE A 56 1.51 9.19 -5.45
N ARG A 57 1.51 8.15 -4.59
CA ARG A 57 1.48 6.75 -5.04
C ARG A 57 0.18 6.39 -5.73
N GLY A 58 -0.95 6.98 -5.32
CA GLY A 58 -2.22 6.92 -6.04
C GLY A 58 -2.06 7.40 -7.47
N LEU A 59 -1.57 8.62 -7.65
CA LEU A 59 -1.34 9.21 -8.97
C LEU A 59 -0.39 8.37 -9.84
N VAL A 60 0.71 7.88 -9.28
CA VAL A 60 1.66 7.01 -10.01
C VAL A 60 0.99 5.70 -10.44
N ARG A 61 0.16 5.09 -9.60
CA ARG A 61 -0.61 3.89 -9.98
C ARG A 61 -1.62 4.18 -11.07
N ASP A 62 -2.27 5.33 -11.04
CA ASP A 62 -3.25 5.70 -12.06
C ASP A 62 -2.57 5.97 -13.42
N CYS A 63 -1.39 6.59 -13.42
CA CYS A 63 -0.64 6.86 -14.65
C CYS A 63 0.09 5.62 -15.20
N CYS A 64 0.71 4.82 -14.33
CA CYS A 64 1.65 3.75 -14.72
C CYS A 64 1.11 2.33 -14.49
N GLY A 65 0.09 2.16 -13.64
CA GLY A 65 -0.57 0.87 -13.37
C GLY A 65 -1.53 0.43 -14.47
N GLN A 66 -1.79 1.31 -15.45
CA GLN A 66 -2.56 0.99 -16.65
C GLN A 66 -1.74 0.28 -17.74
N ALA A 67 -0.56 -0.26 -17.43
CA ALA A 67 0.10 -1.27 -18.27
C ALA A 67 -0.80 -2.51 -18.31
N HIS A 68 -1.83 -2.44 -19.16
CA HIS A 68 -2.88 -3.40 -19.28
C HIS A 68 -2.21 -4.72 -19.66
N ALA A 69 -2.36 -5.74 -18.80
CA ALA A 69 -1.90 -7.09 -19.13
C ALA A 69 -2.34 -7.42 -20.55
N PRO A 70 -1.46 -7.97 -21.42
CA PRO A 70 -1.79 -8.26 -22.80
C PRO A 70 -3.14 -8.98 -22.87
N ARG A 71 -4.07 -8.47 -23.69
CA ARG A 71 -5.49 -8.85 -23.65
C ARG A 71 -5.68 -10.38 -23.69
N VAL A 72 -4.86 -11.05 -24.50
CA VAL A 72 -4.79 -12.52 -24.64
C VAL A 72 -4.50 -13.23 -23.31
N LEU A 73 -3.58 -12.70 -22.51
CA LEU A 73 -3.21 -13.27 -21.21
C LEU A 73 -4.34 -13.11 -20.19
N ARG A 74 -5.00 -11.94 -20.19
CA ARG A 74 -6.18 -11.68 -19.36
C ARG A 74 -7.34 -12.61 -19.71
N GLU A 75 -7.65 -12.75 -21.00
CA GLU A 75 -8.71 -13.64 -21.51
C GLU A 75 -8.46 -15.10 -21.09
N ARG A 76 -7.21 -15.59 -21.21
CA ARG A 76 -6.81 -16.93 -20.77
C ARG A 76 -7.01 -17.15 -19.27
N ILE A 77 -6.56 -16.21 -18.44
CA ILE A 77 -6.70 -16.32 -16.99
C ILE A 77 -8.18 -16.34 -16.58
N ILE A 78 -8.99 -15.41 -17.10
CA ILE A 78 -10.44 -15.35 -16.81
C ILE A 78 -11.11 -16.67 -17.18
N THR A 79 -10.78 -17.23 -18.36
CA THR A 79 -11.33 -18.53 -18.79
C THR A 79 -10.92 -19.65 -17.83
N SER A 80 -9.66 -19.68 -17.38
CA SER A 80 -9.16 -20.70 -16.45
C SER A 80 -9.70 -20.59 -15.03
N ILE A 81 -10.15 -19.43 -14.57
CA ILE A 81 -10.71 -19.30 -13.21
C ILE A 81 -12.24 -19.42 -13.17
N SER A 82 -12.91 -19.27 -14.30
CA SER A 82 -14.38 -19.23 -14.37
C SER A 82 -15.04 -20.60 -14.58
N TYR A 83 -14.28 -21.69 -14.70
CA TYR A 83 -14.87 -23.01 -14.90
C TYR A 83 -15.28 -23.65 -13.57
N THR A 84 -16.50 -24.17 -13.52
CA THR A 84 -17.01 -24.97 -12.40
C THR A 84 -17.02 -26.44 -12.79
N GLU A 85 -16.24 -27.27 -12.10
CA GLU A 85 -16.28 -28.73 -12.27
C GLU A 85 -17.57 -29.30 -11.66
N VAL A 86 -18.50 -29.77 -12.49
CA VAL A 86 -19.66 -30.53 -12.03
C VAL A 86 -19.28 -32.02 -11.98
N ARG A 87 -19.07 -32.56 -10.78
CA ARG A 87 -18.86 -34.01 -10.58
C ARG A 87 -20.21 -34.71 -10.48
N ILE A 88 -20.53 -35.53 -11.48
CA ILE A 88 -21.72 -36.39 -11.48
C ILE A 88 -21.32 -37.76 -10.92
N GLN A 89 -21.74 -38.07 -9.70
CA GLN A 89 -21.62 -39.42 -9.14
C GLN A 89 -22.82 -40.25 -9.60
N ARG A 90 -22.58 -41.30 -10.39
CA ARG A 90 -23.60 -42.30 -10.72
C ARG A 90 -23.69 -43.32 -9.57
N ARG A 91 -24.93 -43.60 -9.18
CA ARG A 91 -25.34 -44.50 -8.10
C ARG A 91 -25.37 -45.95 -8.55
#